data_AF-A0A5J4TNM3-F1
#
_entry.id   AF-A0A5J4TNM3-F1
#
_cell.length_a   1.000
_cell.length_b   1.000
_cell.length_c   1.000
_cell.angle_alpha   90.00
_cell.angle_beta   90.00
_cell.angle_gamma   90.00
#
_symmetry.space_group_name_H-M   'P 1'
#
loop_
_entity.id
_entity.type
_entity.pdbx_description
1 polymer ?
#
loop_
_entity_poly.entity_id
_entity_poly.type
_entity_poly.pdbx_seq_one_letter_code
_entity_poly.pdbx_strand_id
1 'polypeptide(L)'
;MVKDCIFSDICTDGNGGAINSAGWEGTTQVYGTIFTRCFGRNGGAFYANKARYTYITIDDCEFKDCESNSQNENQGGGAIYLMAEASGLDGIQFNIRNSIFEECKSNNLEGGAILIKILSFESTCVIDGVQFINCQGTGGGAISNQNEYSQITINGSSSFTSCSSLSNPGGAIHSILDYVGILIIENTQFESCSSNSEGGSIFASVNSGTLSINQVTFIRSSCSQPGSGGAIAIVQQNSYNRISITESSFTNCQTLPGSSNQYGWGGAIYIFTLIPATELSSTEFLLTDLSFTNCKASGAGNNLHILSDDTTAVGNQIKTGSLVTVKDMSNLPNIISDLYTNEWYCFDYMGINISKADSGNAPFTDHEPLFISPSLTPKFNDP
;
A
#
# COMPACT_ATOMS: atom_id res chain seq x y z
N MET A 1 16.15 -20.03 -19.66
CA MET A 1 16.32 -18.58 -19.94
C MET A 1 15.48 -18.25 -21.15
N VAL A 2 14.69 -17.19 -21.07
CA VAL A 2 13.92 -16.60 -22.15
C VAL A 2 14.50 -15.21 -22.37
N LYS A 3 14.79 -14.85 -23.61
CA LYS A 3 15.46 -13.59 -23.92
C LYS A 3 15.02 -13.06 -25.27
N ASP A 4 14.75 -11.77 -25.35
CA ASP A 4 14.41 -11.04 -26.59
C ASP A 4 13.25 -11.69 -27.36
N CYS A 5 12.28 -12.23 -26.62
CA CYS A 5 11.13 -12.95 -27.16
C CYS A 5 9.88 -12.06 -27.22
N ILE A 6 8.92 -12.46 -28.04
CA ILE A 6 7.58 -11.86 -28.08
C ILE A 6 6.55 -12.97 -27.91
N PHE A 7 5.72 -12.85 -26.88
CA PHE A 7 4.58 -13.70 -26.63
C PHE A 7 3.31 -12.86 -26.80
N SER A 8 2.51 -13.18 -27.81
CA SER A 8 1.30 -12.40 -28.13
C SER A 8 0.08 -13.30 -28.28
N ASP A 9 -1.06 -12.87 -27.76
CA ASP A 9 -2.37 -13.53 -27.96
C ASP A 9 -2.40 -14.99 -27.49
N ILE A 10 -1.73 -15.26 -26.37
CA ILE A 10 -1.70 -16.60 -25.78
C ILE A 10 -2.83 -16.72 -24.78
N CYS A 11 -3.70 -17.71 -24.92
CA CYS A 11 -4.78 -17.97 -23.98
C CYS A 11 -4.82 -19.43 -23.59
N THR A 12 -4.78 -19.70 -22.29
CA THR A 12 -4.85 -21.04 -21.71
C THR A 12 -5.71 -21.05 -20.45
N ASP A 13 -6.28 -22.22 -20.14
CA ASP A 13 -6.91 -22.52 -18.86
C ASP A 13 -5.90 -23.02 -17.80
N GLY A 14 -4.62 -23.17 -18.18
CA GLY A 14 -3.50 -23.52 -17.31
C GLY A 14 -2.85 -22.31 -16.63
N ASN A 15 -1.90 -22.58 -15.73
CA ASN A 15 -1.13 -21.52 -15.08
C ASN A 15 0.00 -21.03 -15.99
N GLY A 16 0.23 -19.71 -16.02
CA GLY A 16 1.28 -19.08 -16.81
C GLY A 16 0.93 -19.13 -18.29
N GLY A 17 0.28 -18.10 -18.82
CA GLY A 17 -0.17 -18.13 -20.22
C GLY A 17 0.98 -18.35 -21.20
N ALA A 18 2.11 -17.68 -20.98
CA ALA A 18 3.32 -17.88 -21.77
C ALA A 18 4.34 -18.79 -21.08
N ILE A 19 4.60 -18.56 -19.79
CA ILE A 19 5.67 -19.23 -19.05
C ILE A 19 5.11 -19.81 -17.75
N ASN A 20 5.28 -21.11 -17.58
CA ASN A 20 5.02 -21.81 -16.33
C ASN A 20 6.33 -22.34 -15.74
N SER A 21 6.81 -21.69 -14.68
CA SER A 21 7.97 -22.08 -13.89
C SER A 21 7.54 -22.67 -12.53
N ALA A 22 6.75 -23.74 -12.56
CA ALA A 22 6.47 -24.53 -11.36
C ALA A 22 7.64 -25.47 -11.01
N GLY A 23 7.69 -25.93 -9.76
CA GLY A 23 8.64 -26.95 -9.30
C GLY A 23 9.25 -26.60 -7.96
N TRP A 24 9.98 -27.52 -7.33
CA TRP A 24 10.53 -27.29 -6.00
C TRP A 24 11.64 -26.23 -5.98
N GLU A 25 12.52 -26.26 -6.97
CA GLU A 25 13.70 -25.41 -7.06
C GLU A 25 13.84 -24.79 -8.45
N GLY A 26 14.87 -23.95 -8.62
CA GLY A 26 15.43 -23.63 -9.93
C GLY A 26 15.54 -22.15 -10.23
N THR A 27 16.27 -21.87 -11.31
CA THR A 27 16.50 -20.52 -11.80
C THR A 27 15.67 -20.26 -13.06
N THR A 28 14.94 -19.16 -13.09
CA THR A 28 14.24 -18.69 -14.30
C THR A 28 14.64 -17.26 -14.59
N GLN A 29 15.04 -17.00 -15.82
CA GLN A 29 15.51 -15.70 -16.24
C GLN A 29 14.79 -15.30 -17.52
N VAL A 30 14.20 -14.11 -17.50
CA VAL A 30 13.45 -13.50 -18.60
C VAL A 30 14.02 -12.09 -18.82
N TYR A 31 14.51 -11.83 -20.02
CA TYR A 31 15.16 -10.56 -20.39
C TYR A 31 14.61 -10.00 -21.68
N GLY A 32 14.43 -8.68 -21.81
CA GLY A 32 14.13 -8.05 -23.11
C GLY A 32 12.84 -8.56 -23.76
N THR A 33 11.90 -9.10 -22.99
CA THR A 33 10.79 -9.91 -23.51
C THR A 33 9.47 -9.17 -23.41
N ILE A 34 8.68 -9.24 -24.47
CA ILE A 34 7.37 -8.61 -24.56
C ILE A 34 6.27 -9.67 -24.44
N PHE A 35 5.33 -9.44 -23.53
CA PHE A 35 4.12 -10.21 -23.33
C PHE A 35 2.92 -9.31 -23.63
N THR A 36 2.11 -9.68 -24.62
CA THR A 36 0.94 -8.89 -25.01
C THR A 36 -0.29 -9.77 -25.07
N ARG A 37 -1.36 -9.39 -24.37
CA ARG A 37 -2.62 -10.16 -24.35
C ARG A 37 -2.39 -11.64 -24.02
N CYS A 38 -1.62 -11.88 -22.96
CA CYS A 38 -1.42 -13.22 -22.42
C CYS A 38 -2.45 -13.48 -21.32
N PHE A 39 -3.16 -14.60 -21.46
CA PHE A 39 -4.23 -15.05 -20.58
C PHE A 39 -3.92 -16.44 -20.03
N GLY A 40 -4.02 -16.56 -18.71
CA GLY A 40 -3.80 -17.82 -17.99
C GLY A 40 -4.61 -17.84 -16.70
N ARG A 41 -4.74 -19.01 -16.08
CA ARG A 41 -5.46 -19.17 -14.80
C ARG A 41 -4.85 -18.33 -13.70
N ASN A 42 -3.53 -18.43 -13.53
CA ASN A 42 -2.76 -17.66 -12.57
C ASN A 42 -1.52 -17.15 -13.29
N GLY A 43 -1.23 -15.85 -13.20
CA GLY A 43 -0.16 -15.23 -13.99
C GLY A 43 -0.47 -15.30 -15.48
N GLY A 44 -1.20 -14.31 -16.01
CA GLY A 44 -1.63 -14.30 -17.41
C GLY A 44 -0.48 -14.49 -18.39
N ALA A 45 0.71 -13.97 -18.08
CA ALA A 45 1.93 -14.21 -18.82
C ALA A 45 2.85 -15.23 -18.12
N PHE A 46 3.12 -15.02 -16.82
CA PHE A 46 4.16 -15.74 -16.11
C PHE A 46 3.65 -16.30 -14.77
N TYR A 47 3.82 -17.59 -14.58
CA TYR A 47 3.52 -18.27 -13.32
C TYR A 47 4.76 -18.90 -12.73
N ALA A 48 5.00 -18.67 -11.44
CA ALA A 48 5.94 -19.44 -10.66
C ALA A 48 5.34 -19.86 -9.32
N ASN A 49 5.54 -21.14 -9.00
CA ASN A 49 5.28 -21.72 -7.69
C ASN A 49 6.49 -22.56 -7.30
N LYS A 50 7.19 -22.10 -6.28
CA LYS A 50 8.53 -22.54 -5.89
C LYS A 50 8.61 -22.78 -4.39
N ALA A 51 9.50 -23.68 -3.97
CA ALA A 51 9.64 -24.07 -2.56
C ALA A 51 11.01 -23.72 -1.97
N ARG A 52 12.11 -23.91 -2.69
CA ARG A 52 13.48 -23.76 -2.15
C ARG A 52 14.45 -23.29 -3.24
N TYR A 53 15.59 -22.71 -2.85
CA TYR A 53 16.74 -22.39 -3.72
C TYR A 53 16.35 -21.82 -5.09
N THR A 54 15.48 -20.81 -5.08
CA THR A 54 14.87 -20.28 -6.30
C THR A 54 15.39 -18.88 -6.58
N TYR A 55 15.71 -18.65 -7.85
CA TYR A 55 16.15 -17.36 -8.36
C TYR A 55 15.36 -17.03 -9.62
N ILE A 56 14.41 -16.11 -9.53
CA ILE A 56 13.68 -15.62 -10.70
C ILE A 56 14.08 -14.19 -10.98
N THR A 57 14.44 -13.92 -12.24
CA THR A 57 14.75 -12.57 -12.73
C THR A 57 13.90 -12.28 -13.95
N ILE A 58 13.22 -11.14 -13.91
CA ILE A 58 12.47 -10.54 -15.01
C ILE A 58 13.02 -9.13 -15.15
N ASP A 59 13.66 -8.84 -16.27
CA ASP A 59 14.38 -7.57 -16.44
C ASP A 59 14.19 -7.06 -17.87
N ASP A 60 14.00 -5.75 -18.02
CA ASP A 60 13.76 -5.10 -19.32
C ASP A 60 12.60 -5.76 -20.09
N CYS A 61 11.49 -6.04 -19.41
CA CYS A 61 10.33 -6.72 -19.99
C CYS A 61 9.09 -5.82 -20.05
N GLU A 62 8.22 -6.08 -21.02
CA GLU A 62 6.94 -5.39 -21.16
C GLU A 62 5.79 -6.40 -21.02
N PHE A 63 4.82 -6.07 -20.18
CA PHE A 63 3.58 -6.82 -20.01
C PHE A 63 2.41 -5.89 -20.32
N LYS A 64 1.75 -6.14 -21.44
CA LYS A 64 0.65 -5.33 -21.93
C LYS A 64 -0.62 -6.14 -22.05
N ASP A 65 -1.71 -5.62 -21.50
CA ASP A 65 -3.04 -6.26 -21.57
C ASP A 65 -3.04 -7.72 -21.08
N CYS A 66 -2.16 -8.08 -20.13
CA CYS A 66 -2.11 -9.43 -19.59
C CYS A 66 -3.18 -9.60 -18.51
N GLU A 67 -3.86 -10.75 -18.53
CA GLU A 67 -4.97 -11.00 -17.62
C GLU A 67 -4.96 -12.42 -17.05
N SER A 68 -5.32 -12.53 -15.77
CA SER A 68 -5.60 -13.83 -15.15
C SER A 68 -7.09 -14.12 -15.12
N ASN A 69 -7.48 -15.37 -15.41
CA ASN A 69 -8.88 -15.83 -15.34
C ASN A 69 -9.13 -16.81 -14.18
N SER A 70 -8.41 -16.65 -13.07
CA SER A 70 -8.51 -17.53 -11.90
C SER A 70 -9.96 -17.64 -11.43
N GLN A 71 -10.30 -18.77 -10.82
CA GLN A 71 -11.59 -19.01 -10.16
C GLN A 71 -11.42 -19.18 -8.64
N ASN A 72 -10.19 -19.08 -8.15
CA ASN A 72 -9.87 -19.17 -6.73
C ASN A 72 -9.60 -17.75 -6.20
N GLU A 73 -10.23 -17.41 -5.08
CA GLU A 73 -10.11 -16.11 -4.43
C GLU A 73 -8.69 -15.80 -3.92
N ASN A 74 -7.89 -16.83 -3.65
CA ASN A 74 -6.52 -16.70 -3.14
C ASN A 74 -5.46 -16.82 -4.26
N GLN A 75 -5.86 -16.80 -5.53
CA GLN A 75 -4.95 -16.90 -6.66
C GLN A 75 -5.31 -15.84 -7.72
N GLY A 76 -4.35 -15.45 -8.55
CA GLY A 76 -4.54 -14.34 -9.48
C GLY A 76 -3.23 -13.81 -10.07
N GLY A 77 -3.09 -12.49 -10.13
CA GLY A 77 -1.93 -11.84 -10.74
C GLY A 77 -2.09 -11.76 -12.26
N GLY A 78 -2.54 -10.59 -12.75
CA GLY A 78 -2.93 -10.44 -14.15
C GLY A 78 -1.83 -10.79 -15.13
N ALA A 79 -0.63 -10.26 -14.92
CA ALA A 79 0.55 -10.64 -15.70
C ALA A 79 1.36 -11.74 -15.01
N ILE A 80 1.62 -11.59 -13.72
CA ILE A 80 2.59 -12.43 -12.99
C ILE A 80 1.97 -12.98 -11.71
N TYR A 81 2.16 -14.28 -11.49
CA TYR A 81 1.93 -14.94 -10.22
C TYR A 81 3.24 -15.50 -9.68
N LEU A 82 3.65 -15.07 -8.49
CA LEU A 82 4.80 -15.59 -7.76
C LEU A 82 4.34 -16.18 -6.42
N MET A 83 4.60 -17.46 -6.21
CA MET A 83 4.40 -18.13 -4.93
C MET A 83 5.67 -18.82 -4.48
N ALA A 84 6.01 -18.59 -3.21
CA ALA A 84 7.12 -19.16 -2.48
C ALA A 84 6.57 -19.69 -1.14
N GLU A 85 6.58 -21.00 -0.93
CA GLU A 85 6.11 -21.61 0.31
C GLU A 85 7.13 -22.67 0.78
N ALA A 86 7.76 -22.43 1.93
CA ALA A 86 8.86 -23.27 2.42
C ALA A 86 8.86 -23.38 3.94
N SER A 87 9.02 -24.59 4.45
CA SER A 87 9.16 -24.86 5.90
C SER A 87 10.59 -24.70 6.45
N GLY A 88 11.55 -24.25 5.63
CA GLY A 88 12.98 -24.13 5.99
C GLY A 88 13.56 -22.76 5.63
N LEU A 89 14.83 -22.53 5.98
CA LEU A 89 15.60 -21.30 5.70
C LEU A 89 16.15 -21.27 4.26
N ASP A 90 15.39 -21.77 3.30
CA ASP A 90 15.87 -21.96 1.93
C ASP A 90 15.51 -20.73 1.09
N GLY A 91 16.28 -19.65 1.28
CA GLY A 91 16.01 -18.32 0.72
C GLY A 91 15.66 -18.33 -0.79
N ILE A 92 14.56 -17.68 -1.12
CA ILE A 92 14.06 -17.48 -2.49
C ILE A 92 14.28 -16.02 -2.89
N GLN A 93 14.70 -15.79 -4.13
CA GLN A 93 14.94 -14.45 -4.66
C GLN A 93 14.12 -14.21 -5.91
N PHE A 94 13.24 -13.20 -5.85
CA PHE A 94 12.51 -12.68 -6.99
C PHE A 94 13.01 -11.29 -7.33
N ASN A 95 13.46 -11.06 -8.56
CA ASN A 95 13.93 -9.76 -9.03
C ASN A 95 13.14 -9.36 -10.28
N ILE A 96 12.38 -8.27 -10.18
CA ILE A 96 11.65 -7.68 -11.30
C ILE A 96 12.20 -6.28 -11.50
N ARG A 97 12.82 -6.01 -12.64
CA ARG A 97 13.56 -4.75 -12.87
C ARG A 97 13.27 -4.14 -14.22
N ASN A 98 13.40 -2.82 -14.31
CA ASN A 98 13.37 -2.07 -15.58
C ASN A 98 12.21 -2.47 -16.50
N SER A 99 11.06 -2.83 -15.94
CA SER A 99 9.96 -3.46 -16.67
C SER A 99 8.73 -2.57 -16.65
N ILE A 100 7.82 -2.81 -17.60
CA ILE A 100 6.57 -2.06 -17.74
C ILE A 100 5.40 -3.03 -17.66
N PHE A 101 4.42 -2.71 -16.83
CA PHE A 101 3.12 -3.36 -16.75
C PHE A 101 2.05 -2.34 -17.15
N GLU A 102 1.44 -2.52 -18.31
CA GLU A 102 0.44 -1.64 -18.87
C GLU A 102 -0.89 -2.39 -19.02
N GLU A 103 -1.97 -1.81 -18.49
CA GLU A 103 -3.34 -2.31 -18.65
C GLU A 103 -3.56 -3.78 -18.22
N CYS A 104 -2.69 -4.29 -17.34
CA CYS A 104 -2.81 -5.64 -16.79
C CYS A 104 -3.97 -5.75 -15.79
N LYS A 105 -4.69 -6.87 -15.82
CA LYS A 105 -5.93 -7.06 -15.05
C LYS A 105 -6.01 -8.42 -14.35
N SER A 106 -6.62 -8.43 -13.17
CA SER A 106 -7.00 -9.67 -12.47
C SER A 106 -8.50 -9.70 -12.24
N ASN A 107 -9.14 -10.82 -12.56
CA ASN A 107 -10.58 -11.03 -12.40
C ASN A 107 -11.01 -11.41 -10.96
N ASN A 108 -10.08 -11.81 -10.09
CA ASN A 108 -10.32 -12.23 -8.70
C ASN A 108 -9.60 -11.35 -7.68
N LEU A 109 -9.87 -11.56 -6.37
CA LEU A 109 -9.53 -10.80 -5.13
C LEU A 109 -8.06 -10.33 -4.92
N GLU A 110 -7.21 -10.37 -5.95
CA GLU A 110 -5.78 -10.15 -5.92
C GLU A 110 -5.28 -9.14 -6.99
N GLY A 111 -3.95 -8.97 -7.03
CA GLY A 111 -3.23 -7.90 -7.74
C GLY A 111 -3.44 -7.86 -9.25
N GLY A 112 -3.71 -6.67 -9.79
CA GLY A 112 -4.02 -6.50 -11.21
C GLY A 112 -2.88 -6.82 -12.16
N ALA A 113 -1.63 -6.54 -11.79
CA ALA A 113 -0.46 -6.92 -12.58
C ALA A 113 0.29 -8.09 -11.95
N ILE A 114 0.60 -8.02 -10.65
CA ILE A 114 1.44 -8.99 -9.97
C ILE A 114 0.77 -9.44 -8.68
N LEU A 115 0.73 -10.76 -8.48
CA LEU A 115 0.46 -11.37 -7.18
C LEU A 115 1.75 -11.99 -6.63
N ILE A 116 2.10 -11.64 -5.40
CA ILE A 116 3.30 -12.12 -4.70
C ILE A 116 2.88 -12.78 -3.37
N LYS A 117 3.13 -14.07 -3.20
CA LYS A 117 2.96 -14.78 -1.93
C LYS A 117 4.28 -15.38 -1.51
N ILE A 118 4.90 -14.82 -0.48
CA ILE A 118 6.17 -15.33 0.06
C ILE A 118 5.92 -15.72 1.51
N LEU A 119 5.81 -17.03 1.73
CA LEU A 119 5.52 -17.70 2.99
C LEU A 119 6.73 -18.57 3.35
N SER A 120 7.91 -17.93 3.40
CA SER A 120 9.19 -18.62 3.52
C SER A 120 10.22 -17.72 4.15
N PHE A 121 11.06 -18.30 5.01
CA PHE A 121 12.11 -17.59 5.72
C PHE A 121 13.22 -17.12 4.78
N GLU A 122 13.83 -15.96 5.09
CA GLU A 122 15.02 -15.42 4.42
C GLU A 122 14.85 -15.17 2.91
N SER A 123 13.61 -15.14 2.44
CA SER A 123 13.27 -14.83 1.05
C SER A 123 13.21 -13.33 0.80
N THR A 124 13.50 -12.94 -0.44
CA THR A 124 13.50 -11.55 -0.87
C THR A 124 12.80 -11.39 -2.21
N CYS A 125 12.06 -10.29 -2.36
CA CYS A 125 11.55 -9.82 -3.63
C CYS A 125 11.95 -8.36 -3.84
N VAL A 126 12.55 -8.06 -4.98
CA VAL A 126 12.96 -6.72 -5.36
C VAL A 126 12.24 -6.32 -6.64
N ILE A 127 11.54 -5.20 -6.59
CA ILE A 127 10.92 -4.51 -7.71
C ILE A 127 11.64 -3.17 -7.88
N ASP A 128 12.37 -3.00 -8.97
CA ASP A 128 13.34 -1.90 -9.13
C ASP A 128 13.22 -1.23 -10.50
N GLY A 129 12.89 0.06 -10.53
CA GLY A 129 12.68 0.80 -11.77
C GLY A 129 11.53 0.26 -12.64
N VAL A 130 10.44 -0.17 -12.00
CA VAL A 130 9.28 -0.77 -12.69
C VAL A 130 8.14 0.23 -12.79
N GLN A 131 7.49 0.29 -13.96
CA GLN A 131 6.35 1.16 -14.21
C GLN A 131 5.06 0.33 -14.26
N PHE A 132 4.07 0.71 -13.47
CA PHE A 132 2.72 0.16 -13.51
C PHE A 132 1.76 1.25 -13.99
N ILE A 133 1.06 0.98 -15.10
CA ILE A 133 0.24 1.96 -15.82
C ILE A 133 -1.14 1.35 -16.06
N ASN A 134 -2.19 2.02 -15.57
CA ASN A 134 -3.58 1.61 -15.80
C ASN A 134 -3.89 0.16 -15.38
N CYS A 135 -3.12 -0.41 -14.45
CA CYS A 135 -3.38 -1.76 -13.96
C CYS A 135 -4.62 -1.75 -13.07
N GLN A 136 -5.42 -2.82 -13.16
CA GLN A 136 -6.65 -2.95 -12.38
C GLN A 136 -6.76 -4.33 -11.75
N GLY A 137 -6.91 -4.33 -10.43
CA GLY A 137 -7.11 -5.53 -9.63
C GLY A 137 -8.33 -5.34 -8.75
N THR A 138 -8.74 -6.40 -8.09
CA THR A 138 -9.78 -6.30 -7.05
C THR A 138 -9.15 -5.81 -5.74
N GLY A 139 -7.95 -6.26 -5.37
CA GLY A 139 -7.10 -5.74 -4.31
C GLY A 139 -5.70 -5.49 -4.84
N GLY A 140 -5.20 -4.26 -4.70
CA GLY A 140 -3.95 -3.84 -5.35
C GLY A 140 -4.14 -3.73 -6.86
N GLY A 141 -4.40 -2.52 -7.37
CA GLY A 141 -4.55 -2.32 -8.81
C GLY A 141 -3.35 -2.81 -9.62
N ALA A 142 -2.16 -2.72 -9.06
CA ALA A 142 -0.93 -3.26 -9.63
C ALA A 142 -0.46 -4.51 -8.87
N ILE A 143 -0.23 -4.39 -7.56
CA ILE A 143 0.41 -5.44 -6.76
C ILE A 143 -0.48 -5.82 -5.60
N SER A 144 -0.75 -7.12 -5.46
CA SER A 144 -1.19 -7.70 -4.18
C SER A 144 -0.06 -8.57 -3.63
N ASN A 145 0.21 -8.44 -2.34
CA ASN A 145 1.19 -9.28 -1.69
C ASN A 145 0.75 -9.78 -0.31
N GLN A 146 1.12 -11.03 -0.04
CA GLN A 146 1.12 -11.65 1.29
C GLN A 146 2.55 -12.07 1.61
N ASN A 147 3.08 -11.58 2.71
CA ASN A 147 4.49 -11.70 3.04
C ASN A 147 4.65 -12.13 4.50
N GLU A 148 5.26 -13.30 4.69
CA GLU A 148 5.54 -13.92 5.99
C GLU A 148 7.03 -14.28 6.08
N TYR A 149 7.73 -13.77 7.09
CA TYR A 149 9.15 -14.04 7.35
C TYR A 149 10.14 -13.59 6.25
N SER A 150 9.71 -12.76 5.32
CA SER A 150 10.50 -12.31 4.17
C SER A 150 10.42 -10.80 3.93
N GLN A 151 11.23 -10.32 2.98
CA GLN A 151 11.29 -8.90 2.62
C GLN A 151 10.88 -8.67 1.17
N ILE A 152 9.98 -7.72 0.96
CA ILE A 152 9.67 -7.16 -0.35
C ILE A 152 10.19 -5.71 -0.37
N THR A 153 10.90 -5.33 -1.43
CA THR A 153 11.45 -3.99 -1.61
C THR A 153 11.04 -3.45 -2.98
N ILE A 154 10.43 -2.28 -2.99
CA ILE A 154 10.04 -1.53 -4.18
C ILE A 154 10.88 -0.24 -4.22
N ASN A 155 11.72 -0.05 -5.23
CA ASN A 155 12.65 1.07 -5.32
C ASN A 155 12.97 1.45 -6.78
N GLY A 156 14.07 2.19 -6.99
CA GLY A 156 14.65 2.47 -8.29
C GLY A 156 13.85 3.45 -9.14
N SER A 157 13.11 4.35 -8.50
CA SER A 157 12.17 5.23 -9.21
C SER A 157 11.04 4.46 -9.90
N SER A 158 10.61 3.34 -9.30
CA SER A 158 9.36 2.69 -9.68
C SER A 158 8.18 3.66 -9.60
N SER A 159 7.17 3.46 -10.43
CA SER A 159 6.01 4.34 -10.52
C SER A 159 4.70 3.59 -10.71
N PHE A 160 3.65 4.08 -10.09
CA PHE A 160 2.28 3.58 -10.22
C PHE A 160 1.41 4.72 -10.73
N THR A 161 0.88 4.59 -11.94
CA THR A 161 0.08 5.62 -12.59
C THR A 161 -1.29 5.07 -12.92
N SER A 162 -2.33 5.72 -12.38
CA SER A 162 -3.73 5.37 -12.65
C SER A 162 -4.06 3.89 -12.37
N CYS A 163 -3.38 3.28 -11.39
CA CYS A 163 -3.71 1.95 -10.92
C CYS A 163 -4.96 2.03 -10.03
N SER A 164 -5.86 1.05 -10.17
CA SER A 164 -7.11 1.06 -9.40
C SER A 164 -7.50 -0.30 -8.81
N SER A 165 -8.02 -0.28 -7.59
CA SER A 165 -8.66 -1.46 -6.98
C SER A 165 -10.18 -1.37 -7.07
N LEU A 166 -10.81 -2.47 -7.45
CA LEU A 166 -12.25 -2.52 -7.72
C LEU A 166 -13.10 -2.74 -6.47
N SER A 167 -12.61 -3.51 -5.49
CA SER A 167 -13.43 -3.96 -4.35
C SER A 167 -12.69 -3.99 -3.01
N ASN A 168 -11.45 -4.47 -2.99
CA ASN A 168 -10.61 -4.56 -1.80
C ASN A 168 -9.74 -3.29 -1.65
N PRO A 169 -9.24 -3.01 -0.44
CA PRO A 169 -8.35 -1.89 -0.19
C PRO A 169 -7.08 -1.90 -1.05
N GLY A 170 -6.47 -0.71 -1.20
CA GLY A 170 -5.17 -0.55 -1.85
C GLY A 170 -5.29 -0.36 -3.36
N GLY A 171 -5.44 0.89 -3.81
CA GLY A 171 -5.67 1.20 -5.22
C GLY A 171 -4.54 0.78 -6.15
N ALA A 172 -3.28 0.84 -5.68
CA ALA A 172 -2.13 0.32 -6.41
C ALA A 172 -1.53 -0.92 -5.73
N ILE A 173 -1.34 -0.85 -4.41
CA ILE A 173 -0.72 -1.91 -3.61
C ILE A 173 -1.67 -2.34 -2.50
N HIS A 174 -1.95 -3.63 -2.44
CA HIS A 174 -2.55 -4.29 -1.29
C HIS A 174 -1.49 -5.18 -0.62
N SER A 175 -1.28 -5.02 0.69
CA SER A 175 -0.23 -5.72 1.42
C SER A 175 -0.72 -6.33 2.72
N ILE A 176 -0.40 -7.60 2.93
CA ILE A 176 -0.58 -8.30 4.19
C ILE A 176 0.82 -8.70 4.70
N LEU A 177 1.20 -8.15 5.85
CA LEU A 177 2.52 -8.31 6.46
C LEU A 177 2.37 -9.04 7.79
N ASP A 178 2.55 -10.35 7.75
CA ASP A 178 2.41 -11.25 8.89
C ASP A 178 3.79 -11.78 9.32
N TYR A 179 3.90 -12.19 10.58
CA TYR A 179 5.06 -12.90 11.12
C TYR A 179 6.43 -12.36 10.64
N VAL A 180 6.77 -11.14 11.04
CA VAL A 180 8.02 -10.46 10.68
C VAL A 180 8.20 -10.16 9.18
N GLY A 181 7.13 -10.26 8.38
CA GLY A 181 7.11 -9.81 6.99
C GLY A 181 7.39 -8.31 6.87
N ILE A 182 8.26 -7.95 5.93
CA ILE A 182 8.72 -6.58 5.70
C ILE A 182 8.34 -6.11 4.29
N LEU A 183 7.70 -4.95 4.19
CA LEU A 183 7.57 -4.19 2.93
C LEU A 183 8.33 -2.87 3.05
N ILE A 184 9.26 -2.65 2.13
CA ILE A 184 10.02 -1.42 1.98
C ILE A 184 9.65 -0.78 0.64
N ILE A 185 9.25 0.49 0.67
CA ILE A 185 8.99 1.29 -0.53
C ILE A 185 9.84 2.55 -0.45
N GLU A 186 10.73 2.73 -1.42
CA GLU A 186 11.68 3.84 -1.44
C GLU A 186 11.69 4.53 -2.79
N ASN A 187 11.90 5.86 -2.79
CA ASN A 187 12.11 6.65 -4.01
C ASN A 187 11.08 6.36 -5.12
N THR A 188 9.80 6.20 -4.75
CA THR A 188 8.73 5.71 -5.63
C THR A 188 7.65 6.80 -5.79
N GLN A 189 6.92 6.77 -6.90
CA GLN A 189 5.80 7.68 -7.15
C GLN A 189 4.48 6.93 -7.35
N PHE A 190 3.42 7.46 -6.74
CA PHE A 190 2.03 7.08 -7.00
C PHE A 190 1.30 8.29 -7.55
N GLU A 191 0.73 8.17 -8.74
CA GLU A 191 -0.02 9.23 -9.40
C GLU A 191 -1.41 8.77 -9.82
N SER A 192 -2.44 9.48 -9.36
CA SER A 192 -3.84 9.24 -9.73
C SER A 192 -4.31 7.80 -9.47
N CYS A 193 -3.70 7.11 -8.49
CA CYS A 193 -4.14 5.79 -8.07
C CYS A 193 -5.41 5.90 -7.23
N SER A 194 -6.33 4.95 -7.39
CA SER A 194 -7.63 5.02 -6.71
C SER A 194 -8.14 3.69 -6.16
N SER A 195 -8.85 3.75 -5.04
CA SER A 195 -9.52 2.59 -4.43
C SER A 195 -11.01 2.87 -4.23
N ASN A 196 -11.86 1.88 -4.52
CA ASN A 196 -13.28 1.89 -4.10
C ASN A 196 -13.47 1.49 -2.62
N SER A 197 -12.36 1.25 -1.92
CA SER A 197 -12.29 0.90 -0.51
C SER A 197 -11.19 1.76 0.14
N GLU A 198 -10.51 1.29 1.19
CA GLU A 198 -9.47 2.06 1.88
C GLU A 198 -8.18 2.15 1.05
N GLY A 199 -7.35 3.17 1.33
CA GLY A 199 -5.99 3.28 0.79
C GLY A 199 -5.98 3.52 -0.72
N GLY A 200 -6.16 4.76 -1.17
CA GLY A 200 -6.24 5.06 -2.60
C GLY A 200 -5.01 4.66 -3.42
N SER A 201 -3.84 4.57 -2.79
CA SER A 201 -2.62 3.98 -3.38
C SER A 201 -2.20 2.72 -2.65
N ILE A 202 -2.06 2.78 -1.33
CA ILE A 202 -1.52 1.68 -0.53
C ILE A 202 -2.50 1.33 0.57
N PHE A 203 -2.79 0.04 0.69
CA PHE A 203 -3.32 -0.55 1.91
C PHE A 203 -2.31 -1.53 2.49
N ALA A 204 -2.11 -1.48 3.80
CA ALA A 204 -1.27 -2.43 4.52
C ALA A 204 -1.93 -2.90 5.82
N SER A 205 -2.15 -4.22 5.94
CA SER A 205 -2.44 -4.87 7.21
C SER A 205 -1.14 -5.40 7.79
N VAL A 206 -0.76 -4.91 8.97
CA VAL A 206 0.51 -5.23 9.64
C VAL A 206 0.21 -5.99 10.93
N ASN A 207 0.76 -7.21 11.03
CA ASN A 207 0.59 -8.10 12.17
C ASN A 207 1.91 -8.80 12.50
N SER A 208 2.60 -8.26 13.49
CA SER A 208 4.01 -8.54 13.80
C SER A 208 4.95 -8.28 12.62
N GLY A 209 4.58 -7.37 11.71
CA GLY A 209 5.32 -7.05 10.48
C GLY A 209 5.96 -5.65 10.49
N THR A 210 6.56 -5.26 9.37
CA THR A 210 7.16 -3.92 9.19
C THR A 210 6.79 -3.30 7.85
N LEU A 211 6.23 -2.10 7.88
CA LEU A 211 6.04 -1.25 6.71
C LEU A 211 6.99 -0.05 6.78
N SER A 212 7.85 0.11 5.77
CA SER A 212 8.72 1.28 5.63
C SER A 212 8.45 1.97 4.29
N ILE A 213 8.15 3.26 4.34
CA ILE A 213 7.89 4.12 3.18
C ILE A 213 8.83 5.33 3.31
N ASN A 214 9.78 5.48 2.41
CA ASN A 214 10.77 6.55 2.49
C ASN A 214 10.96 7.28 1.15
N GLN A 215 10.94 8.62 1.18
CA GLN A 215 11.08 9.44 -0.03
C GLN A 215 10.06 9.07 -1.13
N VAL A 216 8.81 8.81 -0.73
CA VAL A 216 7.73 8.43 -1.66
C VAL A 216 6.83 9.63 -1.91
N THR A 217 6.41 9.78 -3.17
CA THR A 217 5.55 10.88 -3.61
C THR A 217 4.17 10.37 -4.02
N PHE A 218 3.12 10.90 -3.40
CA PHE A 218 1.72 10.60 -3.71
C PHE A 218 1.05 11.84 -4.31
N ILE A 219 0.52 11.70 -5.52
CA ILE A 219 -0.10 12.79 -6.28
C ILE A 219 -1.48 12.35 -6.70
N ARG A 220 -2.51 13.11 -6.29
CA ARG A 220 -3.91 12.88 -6.69
C ARG A 220 -4.40 11.46 -6.39
N SER A 221 -3.85 10.82 -5.38
CA SER A 221 -4.35 9.54 -4.90
C SER A 221 -5.71 9.74 -4.25
N SER A 222 -6.65 8.82 -4.48
CA SER A 222 -7.97 8.95 -3.85
C SER A 222 -8.61 7.63 -3.47
N CYS A 223 -9.42 7.63 -2.41
CA CYS A 223 -10.40 6.58 -2.21
C CYS A 223 -11.81 7.13 -2.12
N SER A 224 -12.82 6.31 -2.32
CA SER A 224 -14.23 6.69 -2.18
C SER A 224 -14.82 6.13 -0.89
N GLN A 225 -15.69 6.87 -0.20
CA GLN A 225 -16.43 6.34 0.95
C GLN A 225 -17.16 5.01 0.59
N PRO A 226 -17.14 4.01 1.48
CA PRO A 226 -16.71 4.06 2.88
C PRO A 226 -15.20 3.88 3.12
N GLY A 227 -14.36 4.01 2.09
CA GLY A 227 -12.91 4.01 2.25
C GLY A 227 -12.36 5.20 3.05
N SER A 228 -11.25 4.97 3.74
CA SER A 228 -10.43 5.97 4.41
C SER A 228 -9.00 5.93 3.87
N GLY A 229 -8.20 6.98 4.09
CA GLY A 229 -6.81 7.05 3.63
C GLY A 229 -6.71 7.28 2.13
N GLY A 230 -6.92 8.54 1.69
CA GLY A 230 -6.94 8.87 0.26
C GLY A 230 -5.68 8.45 -0.50
N ALA A 231 -4.52 8.39 0.17
CA ALA A 231 -3.33 7.75 -0.36
C ALA A 231 -3.02 6.43 0.36
N ILE A 232 -2.95 6.44 1.69
CA ILE A 232 -2.47 5.30 2.48
C ILE A 232 -3.49 4.96 3.56
N ALA A 233 -3.81 3.67 3.68
CA ALA A 233 -4.53 3.11 4.83
C ALA A 233 -3.69 1.99 5.47
N ILE A 234 -3.57 2.04 6.80
CA ILE A 234 -2.77 1.08 7.58
C ILE A 234 -3.60 0.52 8.72
N VAL A 235 -3.50 -0.80 8.94
CA VAL A 235 -4.01 -1.47 10.14
C VAL A 235 -2.84 -2.04 10.93
N GLN A 236 -2.58 -1.52 12.14
CA GLN A 236 -1.62 -2.08 13.09
C GLN A 236 -2.35 -2.95 14.12
N GLN A 237 -2.20 -4.27 14.02
CA GLN A 237 -2.86 -5.25 14.89
C GLN A 237 -2.24 -5.46 16.29
N ASN A 238 -0.93 -5.26 16.50
CA ASN A 238 -0.29 -5.50 17.80
C ASN A 238 1.00 -4.68 17.96
N SER A 239 1.62 -4.72 19.14
CA SER A 239 2.81 -3.91 19.48
C SER A 239 4.14 -4.43 18.93
N TYR A 240 4.17 -5.57 18.24
CA TYR A 240 5.33 -6.00 17.46
C TYR A 240 5.36 -5.36 16.06
N ASN A 241 4.32 -4.62 15.70
CA ASN A 241 4.25 -3.92 14.43
C ASN A 241 5.16 -2.70 14.38
N ARG A 242 5.70 -2.44 13.20
CA ARG A 242 6.51 -1.25 12.94
C ARG A 242 6.03 -0.56 11.69
N ILE A 243 5.71 0.73 11.79
CA ILE A 243 5.45 1.56 10.62
C ILE A 243 6.39 2.76 10.64
N SER A 244 7.00 3.01 9.48
CA SER A 244 7.86 4.17 9.24
C SER A 244 7.45 4.82 7.93
N ILE A 245 7.04 6.09 7.96
CA ILE A 245 6.78 6.90 6.76
C ILE A 245 7.65 8.16 6.89
N THR A 246 8.68 8.26 6.07
CA THR A 246 9.67 9.32 6.17
C THR A 246 9.88 10.05 4.87
N GLU A 247 10.17 11.34 4.95
CA GLU A 247 10.57 12.17 3.80
C GLU A 247 9.60 12.12 2.61
N SER A 248 8.33 11.78 2.87
CA SER A 248 7.33 11.51 1.85
C SER A 248 6.37 12.68 1.66
N SER A 249 5.79 12.81 0.46
CA SER A 249 4.93 13.93 0.11
C SER A 249 3.56 13.50 -0.39
N PHE A 250 2.54 14.28 -0.04
CA PHE A 250 1.15 14.03 -0.38
C PHE A 250 0.56 15.30 -0.99
N THR A 251 0.20 15.24 -2.27
CA THR A 251 -0.32 16.39 -3.01
C THR A 251 -1.68 16.05 -3.63
N ASN A 252 -2.71 16.80 -3.25
CA ASN A 252 -4.09 16.59 -3.70
C ASN A 252 -4.62 15.18 -3.41
N CYS A 253 -4.20 14.53 -2.32
CA CYS A 253 -4.75 13.23 -1.92
C CYS A 253 -6.10 13.40 -1.22
N GLN A 254 -7.08 12.56 -1.54
CA GLN A 254 -8.46 12.78 -1.09
C GLN A 254 -9.21 11.52 -0.71
N THR A 255 -10.05 11.61 0.32
CA THR A 255 -11.22 10.72 0.43
C THR A 255 -12.42 11.41 -0.21
N LEU A 256 -13.05 10.75 -1.18
CA LEU A 256 -14.14 11.28 -1.98
C LEU A 256 -15.49 10.87 -1.38
N PRO A 257 -16.51 11.74 -1.47
CA PRO A 257 -17.88 11.36 -1.15
C PRO A 257 -18.31 10.12 -1.94
N GLY A 258 -18.90 9.15 -1.26
CA GLY A 258 -19.33 7.88 -1.84
C GLY A 258 -20.85 7.69 -1.79
N SER A 259 -21.29 6.43 -1.87
CA SER A 259 -22.71 6.08 -1.75
C SER A 259 -23.22 6.03 -0.30
N SER A 260 -22.33 6.17 0.67
CA SER A 260 -22.64 6.25 2.09
C SER A 260 -21.97 7.47 2.71
N ASN A 261 -22.53 7.94 3.83
CA ASN A 261 -21.86 8.92 4.70
C ASN A 261 -20.91 8.23 5.70
N GLN A 262 -20.59 6.95 5.48
CA GLN A 262 -19.72 6.17 6.36
C GLN A 262 -18.26 6.41 6.03
N TYR A 263 -17.42 6.55 7.05
CA TYR A 263 -15.97 6.74 6.91
C TYR A 263 -15.63 7.82 5.87
N GLY A 264 -14.44 7.80 5.25
CA GLY A 264 -13.90 8.96 4.53
C GLY A 264 -12.94 9.77 5.38
N TRP A 265 -12.24 9.12 6.30
CA TRP A 265 -11.27 9.75 7.19
C TRP A 265 -9.87 9.70 6.61
N GLY A 266 -9.02 10.66 6.96
CA GLY A 266 -7.62 10.67 6.51
C GLY A 266 -7.50 10.98 5.02
N GLY A 267 -7.56 12.26 4.65
CA GLY A 267 -7.49 12.67 3.24
C GLY A 267 -6.21 12.19 2.54
N ALA A 268 -5.09 12.13 3.25
CA ALA A 268 -3.89 11.44 2.78
C ALA A 268 -3.68 10.10 3.48
N ILE A 269 -3.60 10.09 4.81
CA ILE A 269 -3.23 8.90 5.60
C ILE A 269 -4.33 8.59 6.61
N TYR A 270 -4.74 7.32 6.63
CA TYR A 270 -5.58 6.75 7.68
C TYR A 270 -4.84 5.61 8.38
N ILE A 271 -4.89 5.58 9.71
CA ILE A 271 -4.26 4.52 10.51
C ILE A 271 -5.26 4.03 11.54
N PHE A 272 -5.56 2.74 11.50
CA PHE A 272 -6.17 2.03 12.62
C PHE A 272 -5.07 1.34 13.42
N THR A 273 -4.89 1.72 14.68
CA THR A 273 -3.91 1.10 15.57
C THR A 273 -4.56 0.48 16.80
N LEU A 274 -4.21 -0.79 17.06
CA LEU A 274 -4.48 -1.51 18.30
C LEU A 274 -3.30 -1.44 19.27
N ILE A 275 -2.28 -0.62 18.97
CA ILE A 275 -1.13 -0.42 19.86
C ILE A 275 -1.53 0.57 20.96
N PRO A 276 -1.41 0.22 22.25
CA PRO A 276 -1.67 1.16 23.34
C PRO A 276 -0.74 2.38 23.27
N ALA A 277 -1.24 3.56 23.62
CA ALA A 277 -0.44 4.78 23.62
C ALA A 277 0.86 4.67 24.46
N THR A 278 0.87 3.85 25.51
CA THR A 278 2.05 3.61 26.36
C THR A 278 3.17 2.84 25.65
N GLU A 279 2.86 2.16 24.55
CA GLU A 279 3.81 1.38 23.74
C GLU A 279 4.16 2.10 22.43
N LEU A 280 3.56 3.26 22.13
CA LEU A 280 3.90 4.04 20.95
C LEU A 280 5.28 4.70 21.13
N SER A 281 6.26 4.24 20.36
CA SER A 281 7.58 4.86 20.24
C SER A 281 7.99 5.00 18.77
N SER A 282 9.18 5.55 18.52
CA SER A 282 9.76 5.64 17.18
C SER A 282 10.06 4.27 16.54
N THR A 283 9.97 3.18 17.31
CA THR A 283 10.10 1.81 16.77
C THR A 283 8.80 1.33 16.15
N GLU A 284 7.67 1.56 16.83
CA GLU A 284 6.35 1.06 16.43
C GLU A 284 5.66 2.00 15.45
N PHE A 285 5.89 3.31 15.60
CA PHE A 285 5.19 4.37 14.87
C PHE A 285 6.11 5.58 14.64
N LEU A 286 6.50 5.82 13.38
CA LEU A 286 7.32 6.96 13.00
C LEU A 286 6.86 7.57 11.67
N LEU A 287 6.39 8.81 11.70
CA LEU A 287 5.87 9.56 10.56
C LEU A 287 6.57 10.92 10.46
N THR A 288 7.82 10.96 10.01
CA THR A 288 8.64 12.19 10.07
C THR A 288 8.93 12.80 8.71
N ASP A 289 9.19 14.11 8.71
CA ASP A 289 9.62 14.84 7.54
C ASP A 289 8.62 14.76 6.37
N LEU A 290 7.34 14.67 6.72
CA LEU A 290 6.23 14.58 5.77
C LEU A 290 5.89 15.95 5.19
N SER A 291 5.26 15.97 4.02
CA SER A 291 4.68 17.19 3.46
C SER A 291 3.29 16.93 2.90
N PHE A 292 2.37 17.83 3.19
CA PHE A 292 0.98 17.75 2.72
C PHE A 292 0.64 19.03 1.97
N THR A 293 0.00 18.89 0.82
CA THR A 293 -0.52 20.02 0.03
C THR A 293 -1.89 19.65 -0.48
N ASN A 294 -2.91 20.43 -0.11
CA ASN A 294 -4.28 20.29 -0.58
C ASN A 294 -4.88 18.88 -0.40
N CYS A 295 -4.49 18.17 0.67
CA CYS A 295 -5.14 16.91 1.00
C CYS A 295 -6.50 17.20 1.64
N LYS A 296 -7.50 16.33 1.41
CA LYS A 296 -8.86 16.57 1.89
C LYS A 296 -9.57 15.29 2.28
N ALA A 297 -10.18 15.28 3.46
CA ALA A 297 -11.07 14.22 3.87
C ALA A 297 -12.53 14.61 3.57
N SER A 298 -13.36 13.66 3.11
CA SER A 298 -14.82 13.82 3.08
C SER A 298 -15.44 13.75 4.48
N GLY A 299 -14.78 13.09 5.43
CA GLY A 299 -15.18 12.97 6.82
C GLY A 299 -14.34 13.83 7.77
N ALA A 300 -13.17 13.34 8.20
CA ALA A 300 -12.34 13.98 9.22
C ALA A 300 -10.85 13.72 8.98
N GLY A 301 -9.98 14.64 9.42
CA GLY A 301 -8.52 14.53 9.29
C GLY A 301 -8.05 14.69 7.85
N ASN A 302 -7.88 15.91 7.37
CA ASN A 302 -7.48 16.17 5.97
C ASN A 302 -6.13 15.53 5.60
N ASN A 303 -5.17 15.52 6.52
CA ASN A 303 -3.85 14.96 6.29
C ASN A 303 -3.75 13.57 6.93
N LEU A 304 -4.00 13.49 8.23
CA LEU A 304 -3.86 12.28 9.03
C LEU A 304 -5.09 12.06 9.89
N HIS A 305 -5.60 10.83 9.86
CA HIS A 305 -6.60 10.38 10.80
C HIS A 305 -6.19 9.08 11.49
N ILE A 306 -6.37 9.01 12.81
CA ILE A 306 -6.02 7.84 13.63
C ILE A 306 -7.26 7.31 14.37
N LEU A 307 -7.60 6.04 14.10
CA LEU A 307 -8.52 5.26 14.91
C LEU A 307 -7.71 4.49 15.98
N SER A 308 -7.99 4.72 17.26
CA SER A 308 -7.23 4.13 18.37
C SER A 308 -8.08 3.90 19.62
N ASP A 309 -7.56 3.21 20.64
CA ASP A 309 -8.31 3.01 21.90
C ASP A 309 -8.51 4.32 22.68
N ASP A 310 -7.48 5.18 22.70
CA ASP A 310 -7.49 6.49 23.37
C ASP A 310 -6.74 7.53 22.51
N THR A 311 -7.52 8.29 21.73
CA THR A 311 -7.05 9.33 20.82
C THR A 311 -6.25 10.40 21.53
N THR A 312 -6.68 10.80 22.73
CA THR A 312 -6.00 11.84 23.51
C THR A 312 -4.64 11.34 23.98
N ALA A 313 -4.56 10.11 24.49
CA ALA A 313 -3.30 9.53 24.91
C ALA A 313 -2.33 9.33 23.73
N VAL A 314 -2.82 8.83 22.59
CA VAL A 314 -2.03 8.68 21.36
C VAL A 314 -1.47 10.03 20.88
N GLY A 315 -2.32 11.06 20.82
CA GLY A 315 -1.91 12.41 20.45
C GLY A 315 -0.82 12.99 21.36
N ASN A 316 -0.95 12.80 22.68
CA ASN A 316 0.06 13.20 23.66
C ASN A 316 1.39 12.45 23.48
N GLN A 317 1.34 11.15 23.18
CA GLN A 317 2.54 10.35 22.96
C GLN A 317 3.25 10.78 21.67
N ILE A 318 2.49 11.01 20.59
CA ILE A 318 3.02 11.54 19.32
C ILE A 318 3.75 12.87 19.55
N LYS A 319 3.12 13.80 20.27
CA LYS A 319 3.71 15.11 20.62
C LYS A 319 4.98 14.96 21.44
N THR A 320 4.95 14.14 22.49
CA THR A 320 6.08 13.97 23.42
C THR A 320 7.26 13.29 22.74
N GLY A 321 7.00 12.27 21.92
CA GLY A 321 8.02 11.54 21.18
C GLY A 321 8.44 12.19 19.85
N SER A 322 7.78 13.29 19.44
CA SER A 322 7.94 13.87 18.10
C SER A 322 7.74 12.84 16.98
N LEU A 323 6.77 11.94 17.14
CA LEU A 323 6.57 10.79 16.27
C LEU A 323 5.90 11.15 14.93
N VAL A 324 5.31 12.34 14.84
CA VAL A 324 4.78 12.93 13.60
C VAL A 324 5.43 14.28 13.39
N THR A 325 6.18 14.48 12.30
CA THR A 325 6.74 15.79 11.93
C THR A 325 6.44 16.14 10.47
N VAL A 326 6.30 17.43 10.20
CA VAL A 326 5.87 17.96 8.91
C VAL A 326 6.82 19.09 8.50
N LYS A 327 7.32 19.03 7.26
CA LYS A 327 8.17 20.05 6.65
C LYS A 327 7.40 21.36 6.49
N ASP A 328 8.04 22.47 6.86
CA ASP A 328 7.54 23.81 6.52
C ASP A 328 7.90 24.11 5.06
N MET A 329 6.92 23.94 4.17
CA MET A 329 7.09 24.17 2.73
C MET A 329 7.42 25.63 2.40
N SER A 330 7.18 26.58 3.30
CA SER A 330 7.55 27.99 3.12
C SER A 330 8.99 28.29 3.55
N ASN A 331 9.64 27.39 4.29
CA ASN A 331 10.95 27.62 4.90
C ASN A 331 11.78 26.34 5.07
N LEU A 332 12.00 25.61 3.98
CA LEU A 332 12.84 24.40 3.98
C LEU A 332 14.29 24.70 4.40
N PRO A 333 14.97 23.79 5.13
CA PRO A 333 14.57 22.42 5.47
C PRO A 333 13.85 22.30 6.83
N ASN A 334 13.31 23.39 7.38
CA ASN A 334 12.71 23.36 8.71
C ASN A 334 11.42 22.55 8.74
N ILE A 335 11.06 22.04 9.93
CA ILE A 335 9.73 21.50 10.23
C ILE A 335 8.83 22.59 10.81
N ILE A 336 7.52 22.39 10.74
CA ILE A 336 6.52 23.26 11.37
C ILE A 336 6.70 23.19 12.89
N SER A 337 7.28 24.25 13.47
CA SER A 337 7.68 24.27 14.89
C SER A 337 6.51 24.28 15.88
N ASP A 338 5.33 24.69 15.43
CA ASP A 338 4.12 24.85 16.23
C ASP A 338 3.01 23.85 15.87
N LEU A 339 3.34 22.77 15.14
CA LEU A 339 2.40 21.73 14.69
C LEU A 339 1.48 21.24 15.84
N TYR A 340 2.04 21.06 17.04
CA TYR A 340 1.32 20.52 18.19
C TYR A 340 0.58 21.56 19.05
N THR A 341 0.62 22.83 18.65
CA THR A 341 0.12 23.96 19.45
C THR A 341 -0.71 24.96 18.66
N ASN A 342 -0.64 24.94 17.33
CA ASN A 342 -1.40 25.85 16.49
C ASN A 342 -2.76 25.22 16.12
N GLU A 343 -3.83 25.90 16.54
CA GLU A 343 -5.22 25.46 16.31
C GLU A 343 -5.59 25.36 14.83
N TRP A 344 -4.82 25.98 13.92
CA TRP A 344 -5.07 25.92 12.48
C TRP A 344 -5.00 24.49 11.92
N TYR A 345 -4.25 23.60 12.57
CA TYR A 345 -4.05 22.22 12.14
C TYR A 345 -5.07 21.23 12.73
N CYS A 346 -6.04 21.70 13.54
CA CYS A 346 -6.94 20.83 14.29
C CYS A 346 -7.82 19.90 13.43
N PHE A 347 -8.12 20.30 12.18
CA PHE A 347 -8.88 19.49 11.22
C PHE A 347 -8.01 18.65 10.28
N ASP A 348 -6.71 18.92 10.27
CA ASP A 348 -5.76 18.21 9.43
C ASP A 348 -5.25 16.93 10.12
N TYR A 349 -5.15 16.96 11.45
CA TYR A 349 -4.65 15.87 12.28
C TYR A 349 -5.70 15.53 13.34
N MET A 350 -6.52 14.52 13.05
CA MET A 350 -7.64 14.12 13.90
C MET A 350 -7.56 12.64 14.29
N GLY A 351 -8.34 12.23 15.27
CA GLY A 351 -8.57 10.84 15.56
C GLY A 351 -9.95 10.58 16.14
N ILE A 352 -10.22 9.32 16.45
CA ILE A 352 -11.43 8.88 17.13
C ILE A 352 -11.15 7.63 17.95
N ASN A 353 -11.82 7.51 19.09
CA ASN A 353 -11.75 6.31 19.91
C ASN A 353 -12.53 5.18 19.23
N ILE A 354 -11.98 3.96 19.25
CA ILE A 354 -12.63 2.77 18.67
C ILE A 354 -14.05 2.56 19.22
N SER A 355 -14.27 2.86 20.49
CA SER A 355 -15.59 2.78 21.14
C SER A 355 -16.63 3.74 20.58
N LYS A 356 -16.22 4.80 19.87
CA LYS A 356 -17.09 5.82 19.25
C LYS A 356 -17.19 5.68 17.73
N ALA A 357 -16.35 4.86 17.09
CA ALA A 357 -16.25 4.82 15.62
C ALA A 357 -17.55 4.38 14.91
N ASP A 358 -18.40 3.62 15.58
CA ASP A 358 -19.73 3.18 15.11
C ASP A 358 -19.74 2.63 13.67
N SER A 359 -18.75 1.78 13.34
CA SER A 359 -18.56 1.26 11.98
C SER A 359 -18.53 2.34 10.89
N GLY A 360 -18.02 3.52 11.25
CA GLY A 360 -17.89 4.69 10.37
C GLY A 360 -19.07 5.63 10.36
N ASN A 361 -20.11 5.39 11.17
CA ASN A 361 -21.28 6.27 11.30
C ASN A 361 -21.12 7.33 12.40
N ALA A 362 -19.97 7.38 13.06
CA ALA A 362 -19.70 8.35 14.11
C ALA A 362 -19.99 9.79 13.63
N PRO A 363 -20.75 10.59 14.38
CA PRO A 363 -20.93 12.00 14.07
C PRO A 363 -19.58 12.71 14.13
N PHE A 364 -19.43 13.78 13.34
CA PHE A 364 -18.19 14.56 13.30
C PHE A 364 -17.71 15.02 14.70
N THR A 365 -18.65 15.28 15.62
CA THR A 365 -18.38 15.68 17.01
C THR A 365 -17.67 14.63 17.86
N ASP A 366 -17.66 13.37 17.46
CA ASP A 366 -16.92 12.31 18.16
C ASP A 366 -15.45 12.23 17.74
N HIS A 367 -15.08 12.94 16.67
CA HIS A 367 -13.70 13.11 16.25
C HIS A 367 -13.02 14.24 17.03
N GLU A 368 -11.79 13.97 17.46
CA GLU A 368 -11.02 14.89 18.29
C GLU A 368 -9.71 15.27 17.58
N PRO A 369 -9.27 16.53 17.63
CA PRO A 369 -7.93 16.91 17.18
C PRO A 369 -6.86 16.14 17.95
N LEU A 370 -5.80 15.69 17.26
CA LEU A 370 -4.73 14.91 17.92
C LEU A 370 -3.88 15.74 18.89
N PHE A 371 -3.74 17.06 18.69
CA PHE A 371 -2.75 17.86 19.43
C PHE A 371 -3.31 19.01 20.25
N ILE A 372 -4.22 19.80 19.67
CA ILE A 372 -4.82 20.95 20.35
C ILE A 372 -6.26 21.16 19.91
N SER A 373 -7.14 21.36 20.90
CA SER A 373 -8.53 21.74 20.67
C SER A 373 -8.65 23.25 20.47
N PRO A 374 -9.48 23.72 19.53
CA PRO A 374 -9.65 25.15 19.30
C PRO A 374 -10.31 25.86 20.49
N SER A 375 -9.84 27.06 20.81
CA SER A 375 -10.27 27.88 21.97
C SER A 375 -11.72 28.39 21.92
N LEU A 376 -12.40 28.26 20.78
CA LEU A 376 -13.78 28.70 20.56
C LEU A 376 -14.61 27.58 19.92
N THR A 377 -15.32 26.81 20.75
CA THR A 377 -16.44 25.94 20.36
C THR A 377 -17.61 26.81 19.93
N PRO A 378 -17.71 27.15 18.62
CA PRO A 378 -18.59 26.41 17.73
C PRO A 378 -18.01 26.34 16.30
N LYS A 379 -17.12 25.37 16.04
CA LYS A 379 -16.70 24.99 14.68
C LYS A 379 -16.85 23.49 14.39
N PHE A 380 -17.50 22.75 15.29
CA PHE A 380 -17.75 21.32 15.12
C PHE A 380 -18.99 21.00 14.24
N ASN A 381 -19.61 22.00 13.59
CA ASN A 381 -20.91 21.83 12.93
C ASN A 381 -20.87 21.71 11.39
N ASP A 382 -19.70 21.71 10.74
CA ASP A 382 -19.54 21.15 9.38
C ASP A 382 -18.04 21.14 9.00
N PRO A 383 -17.53 20.09 8.33
CA PRO A 383 -16.13 19.94 7.91
C PRO A 383 -15.67 20.90 6.81
#